data_AF-G7Y529-F1
#
_entry.id   AF-G7Y529-F1
#
_cell.length_a   1.000
_cell.length_b   1.000
_cell.length_c   1.000
_cell.angle_alpha   90.00
_cell.angle_beta   90.00
_cell.angle_gamma   90.00
#
_symmetry.space_group_name_H-M   'P 1'
#
loop_
_entity.id
_entity.type
_entity.pdbx_description
1 polymer ?
#
loop_
_entity_poly.entity_id
_entity_poly.type
_entity_poly.pdbx_seq_one_letter_code
_entity_poly.pdbx_strand_id
1 'polypeptide(L)'
;MKPYRTWRDGLQTQARELIIGYPEGKPWFVILILWFKYEAVTSYDKKNGAVVSVKLRSLCVGEQRPITPRDFGEIYTENYTLFLNCIVKNSLSSVSLTFVLVDVSEKKPPSSDFTNELEYDCNDDGAHFAAINMPPVPKGLCVPAAPTRRQVVWSLLTGKLDLDAALHYCPWSWPCTDSIPTIIDETFGGQILRTAVACAAITCRPVHVNNIRAGRPKPGLSNQHLTGIILCAEISGGELSHCRLGSTELRFKPRSVRCGTYEADAKTAGSISLLLQVALPVLAYAGSGSSSILLLKGGTDAQFAPPVDYMSEITLYFLEKMGLDCKLEVIRRGFYPQGGGVVKAQVHRLSSPLLPITMLDPGPVDHVSGYAFVAGRVPLKIAHEMERECVRCCSQSFPSCPVKIRVFREDDNRCTGNVSTFLFIVHTKNGSRLAVSGLGNPRGPHHTKLVQDAIASLTTLVHLRACCDDNMQDQFVLPMALASGRSEIRTGPLTLHTKTAIYVVEQLLG
;
A
#
# COMPACT_ATOMS: atom_id res chain seq x y z
N MET A 1 -64.39 13.79 16.31
CA MET A 1 -64.52 14.15 14.87
C MET A 1 -63.14 14.49 14.32
N LYS A 2 -62.66 13.82 13.26
CA LYS A 2 -61.32 14.06 12.68
C LYS A 2 -61.28 15.42 11.95
N PRO A 3 -60.29 16.31 12.16
CA PRO A 3 -60.34 17.68 11.63
C PRO A 3 -59.76 17.87 10.21
N TYR A 4 -59.27 16.83 9.53
CA TYR A 4 -58.54 16.98 8.25
C TYR A 4 -59.36 16.55 7.02
N ARG A 5 -59.15 17.21 5.87
CA ARG A 5 -59.62 16.78 4.53
C ARG A 5 -58.40 16.33 3.71
N THR A 6 -58.45 15.13 3.15
CA THR A 6 -57.42 14.56 2.28
C THR A 6 -57.85 14.67 0.82
N TRP A 7 -56.97 15.18 -0.04
CA TRP A 7 -57.12 15.17 -1.49
C TRP A 7 -56.04 14.29 -2.11
N ARG A 8 -56.35 13.59 -3.21
CA ARG A 8 -55.36 12.94 -4.06
C ARG A 8 -55.12 13.84 -5.27
N ASP A 9 -53.90 14.34 -5.40
CA ASP A 9 -53.49 15.02 -6.61
C ASP A 9 -53.02 13.95 -7.62
N GLY A 10 -53.46 14.06 -8.88
CA GLY A 10 -53.22 13.04 -9.91
C GLY A 10 -51.74 12.73 -10.16
N LEU A 11 -51.47 11.53 -10.72
CA LEU A 11 -50.14 11.02 -11.07
C LEU A 11 -49.25 12.08 -11.74
N GLN A 12 -48.12 12.42 -11.11
CA GLN A 12 -47.09 13.26 -11.72
C GLN A 12 -45.85 12.42 -12.04
N THR A 13 -45.30 12.62 -13.25
CA THR A 13 -44.04 12.01 -13.69
C THR A 13 -43.05 13.15 -13.91
N GLN A 14 -41.89 13.12 -13.26
CA GLN A 14 -40.79 14.05 -13.54
C GLN A 14 -39.56 13.26 -14.01
N ALA A 15 -39.05 13.60 -15.19
CA ALA A 15 -37.72 13.22 -15.65
C ALA A 15 -36.74 14.35 -15.27
N ARG A 16 -35.56 14.00 -14.76
CA ARG A 16 -34.45 14.94 -14.62
C ARG A 16 -33.18 14.32 -15.18
N GLU A 17 -32.54 15.03 -16.09
CA GLU A 17 -31.28 14.65 -16.71
C GLU A 17 -30.11 15.19 -15.88
N LEU A 18 -29.10 14.35 -15.61
CA LEU A 18 -27.81 14.77 -15.08
C LEU A 18 -26.74 14.48 -16.14
N ILE A 19 -26.25 15.54 -16.77
CA ILE A 19 -25.14 15.47 -17.72
C ILE A 19 -23.84 15.62 -16.93
N ILE A 20 -22.97 14.61 -16.96
CA ILE A 20 -21.67 14.61 -16.27
C ILE A 20 -20.59 14.88 -17.33
N GLY A 21 -19.82 15.96 -17.12
CA GLY A 21 -19.09 16.70 -18.15
C GLY A 21 -17.83 16.08 -18.78
N TYR A 22 -17.33 16.82 -19.78
CA TYR A 22 -16.17 16.56 -20.65
C TYR A 22 -14.83 16.47 -19.89
N PRO A 23 -14.01 15.42 -20.12
CA PRO A 23 -12.57 15.52 -20.06
C PRO A 23 -12.03 15.96 -21.43
N GLU A 24 -11.23 17.03 -21.48
CA GLU A 24 -10.57 17.47 -22.72
C GLU A 24 -9.82 16.31 -23.41
N GLY A 25 -10.17 16.04 -24.68
CA GLY A 25 -9.43 15.12 -25.55
C GLY A 25 -9.93 13.67 -25.65
N LYS A 26 -11.16 13.32 -25.22
CA LYS A 26 -11.74 11.97 -25.44
C LYS A 26 -13.11 11.99 -26.16
N PRO A 27 -13.46 10.94 -26.94
CA PRO A 27 -14.62 10.95 -27.85
C PRO A 27 -15.94 10.41 -27.25
N TRP A 28 -16.08 10.30 -25.92
CA TRP A 28 -17.26 9.70 -25.27
C TRP A 28 -17.70 10.47 -24.02
N PHE A 29 -18.99 10.38 -23.68
CA PHE A 29 -19.60 10.94 -22.46
C PHE A 29 -20.61 9.96 -21.85
N VAL A 30 -20.92 10.13 -20.56
CA VAL A 30 -21.89 9.32 -19.81
C VAL A 30 -23.03 10.21 -19.35
N ILE A 31 -24.27 9.88 -19.73
CA ILE A 31 -25.48 10.60 -19.30
C ILE A 31 -26.23 9.70 -18.31
N LEU A 32 -26.56 10.25 -17.13
CA LEU A 32 -27.39 9.58 -16.14
C LEU A 32 -28.78 10.22 -16.16
N ILE A 33 -29.81 9.45 -16.52
CA ILE A 33 -31.20 9.93 -16.54
C ILE A 33 -31.98 9.18 -15.46
N LEU A 34 -32.52 9.93 -14.49
CA LEU A 34 -33.32 9.37 -13.41
C LEU A 34 -34.79 9.71 -13.63
N TRP A 35 -35.65 8.69 -13.63
CA TRP A 35 -37.10 8.83 -13.74
C TRP A 35 -37.75 8.56 -12.39
N PHE A 36 -38.58 9.51 -11.93
CA PHE A 36 -39.36 9.32 -10.71
C PHE A 36 -40.85 9.45 -11.01
N LYS A 37 -41.62 8.43 -10.60
CA LYS A 37 -43.08 8.41 -10.68
C LYS A 37 -43.63 8.33 -9.26
N TYR A 38 -44.39 9.33 -8.84
CA TYR A 38 -44.94 9.39 -7.48
C TYR A 38 -46.37 9.92 -7.48
N GLU A 39 -47.17 9.43 -6.53
CA GLU A 39 -48.48 9.98 -6.19
C GLU A 39 -48.32 10.85 -4.94
N ALA A 40 -48.72 12.11 -4.99
CA ALA A 40 -48.69 13.02 -3.85
C ALA A 40 -50.08 13.08 -3.19
N VAL A 41 -50.14 12.73 -1.91
CA VAL A 41 -51.35 12.91 -1.09
C VAL A 41 -51.13 14.06 -0.15
N THR A 42 -51.87 15.14 -0.41
CA THR A 42 -51.77 16.41 0.31
C THR A 42 -52.93 16.53 1.29
N SER A 43 -52.61 16.78 2.56
CA SER A 43 -53.63 16.98 3.61
C SER A 43 -53.59 18.41 4.13
N TYR A 44 -54.77 18.99 4.32
CA TYR A 44 -54.94 20.40 4.64
C TYR A 44 -55.72 20.61 5.94
N ASP A 45 -55.38 21.68 6.67
CA ASP A 45 -56.15 22.15 7.82
C ASP A 45 -57.42 22.85 7.33
N LYS A 46 -58.58 22.39 7.79
CA LYS A 46 -59.88 22.92 7.39
C LYS A 46 -60.12 24.37 7.78
N LYS A 47 -59.44 24.91 8.80
CA LYS A 47 -59.68 26.30 9.23
C LYS A 47 -58.94 27.33 8.38
N ASN A 48 -57.73 27.00 7.91
CA ASN A 48 -56.81 28.01 7.35
C ASN A 48 -56.28 27.66 5.96
N GLY A 49 -56.60 26.49 5.39
CA GLY A 49 -56.15 26.08 4.06
C GLY A 49 -54.65 25.76 3.95
N ALA A 50 -53.92 25.77 5.07
CA ALA A 50 -52.50 25.44 5.10
C ALA A 50 -52.27 23.93 4.91
N VAL A 51 -51.24 23.57 4.13
CA VAL A 51 -50.78 22.18 3.96
C VAL A 51 -50.19 21.71 5.28
N VAL A 52 -50.76 20.64 5.85
CA VAL A 52 -50.35 20.07 7.13
C VAL A 52 -49.36 18.92 6.93
N SER A 53 -49.54 18.11 5.88
CA SER A 53 -48.56 17.11 5.47
C SER A 53 -48.73 16.70 4.02
N VAL A 54 -47.61 16.45 3.34
CA VAL A 54 -47.53 15.82 2.02
C VAL A 54 -46.93 14.42 2.19
N LYS A 55 -47.63 13.38 1.74
CA LYS A 55 -47.09 12.01 1.68
C LYS A 55 -46.92 11.60 0.22
N LEU A 56 -45.70 11.22 -0.15
CA LEU A 56 -45.38 10.68 -1.46
C LEU A 56 -45.47 9.15 -1.40
N ARG A 57 -46.25 8.55 -2.30
CA ARG A 57 -46.37 7.10 -2.44
C ARG A 57 -45.75 6.71 -3.79
N SER A 58 -44.77 5.80 -3.80
CA SER A 58 -44.25 5.27 -5.06
C SER A 58 -45.30 4.34 -5.68
N LEU A 59 -45.46 4.42 -7.00
CA LEU A 59 -46.34 3.54 -7.77
C LEU A 59 -45.43 2.59 -8.56
N CYS A 60 -45.44 1.30 -8.21
CA CYS A 60 -44.88 0.25 -9.08
C CYS A 60 -45.77 0.14 -10.31
N VAL A 61 -45.25 0.45 -11.50
CA VAL A 61 -45.92 0.13 -12.75
C VAL A 61 -44.87 -0.18 -13.81
N GLY A 62 -44.96 -1.38 -14.38
CA GLY A 62 -44.19 -1.85 -15.52
C GLY A 62 -44.62 -1.23 -16.86
N GLU A 63 -43.80 -1.54 -17.86
CA GLU A 63 -43.83 -1.15 -19.28
C GLU A 63 -43.56 0.34 -19.58
N GLN A 64 -42.40 0.60 -20.22
CA GLN A 64 -42.06 1.88 -20.84
C GLN A 64 -42.00 1.77 -22.37
N ARG A 65 -42.37 2.88 -23.05
CA ARG A 65 -42.18 3.08 -24.49
C ARG A 65 -40.75 3.57 -24.79
N PRO A 66 -40.18 3.26 -25.97
CA PRO A 66 -38.83 3.71 -26.34
C PRO A 66 -38.77 5.21 -26.66
N ILE A 67 -37.69 5.86 -26.20
CA ILE A 67 -37.37 7.29 -26.37
C ILE A 67 -36.79 7.54 -27.78
N THR A 68 -37.09 8.69 -28.39
CA THR A 68 -36.52 9.10 -29.69
C THR A 68 -35.72 10.41 -29.57
N PRO A 69 -34.78 10.71 -30.49
CA PRO A 69 -33.80 11.80 -30.35
C PRO A 69 -34.36 13.25 -30.30
N ARG A 70 -35.68 13.44 -30.30
CA ARG A 70 -36.32 14.76 -30.31
C ARG A 70 -36.56 15.38 -28.93
N ASP A 71 -36.27 14.66 -27.85
CA ASP A 71 -36.59 15.09 -26.48
C ASP A 71 -35.51 15.97 -25.81
N PHE A 72 -34.41 16.29 -26.49
CA PHE A 72 -33.34 17.13 -25.95
C PHE A 72 -33.67 18.63 -26.08
N GLY A 73 -34.02 19.28 -24.97
CA GLY A 73 -34.25 20.73 -24.85
C GLY A 73 -33.31 21.41 -23.83
N GLU A 74 -33.02 22.69 -24.05
CA GLU A 74 -32.04 23.54 -23.33
C GLU A 74 -32.25 23.60 -21.80
N ILE A 75 -31.15 23.53 -21.04
CA ILE A 75 -31.12 23.44 -19.57
C ILE A 75 -30.93 24.82 -18.92
N TYR A 76 -31.83 25.18 -17.99
CA TYR A 76 -31.60 26.22 -16.98
C TYR A 76 -31.22 25.58 -15.64
N THR A 77 -30.14 26.06 -15.03
CA THR A 77 -29.66 25.65 -13.70
C THR A 77 -30.22 26.58 -12.62
N GLU A 78 -30.99 26.06 -11.67
CA GLU A 78 -31.08 26.59 -10.28
C GLU A 78 -31.84 25.60 -9.35
N ASN A 79 -31.35 25.47 -8.11
CA ASN A 79 -31.90 24.72 -6.95
C ASN A 79 -31.61 23.19 -6.83
N TYR A 80 -30.36 22.85 -6.47
CA TYR A 80 -29.94 21.47 -6.13
C TYR A 80 -30.01 21.12 -4.63
N THR A 81 -29.97 22.09 -3.72
CA THR A 81 -29.74 21.83 -2.28
C THR A 81 -31.01 21.47 -1.49
N LEU A 82 -32.20 21.81 -2.00
CA LEU A 82 -33.47 21.60 -1.30
C LEU A 82 -34.10 20.21 -1.52
N PHE A 83 -33.79 19.54 -2.65
CA PHE A 83 -34.49 18.31 -3.05
C PHE A 83 -33.84 17.02 -2.48
N LEU A 84 -32.51 16.96 -2.40
CA LEU A 84 -31.78 15.82 -1.81
C LEU A 84 -32.10 15.63 -0.31
N ASN A 85 -32.36 16.74 0.41
CA ASN A 85 -32.78 16.69 1.81
C ASN A 85 -34.19 16.09 2.02
N CYS A 86 -35.05 16.06 0.99
CA CYS A 86 -36.35 15.39 1.08
C CYS A 86 -36.25 13.86 0.91
N ILE A 87 -35.27 13.37 0.13
CA ILE A 87 -35.06 11.93 -0.10
C ILE A 87 -34.60 11.23 1.20
N VAL A 88 -33.72 11.89 1.97
CA VAL A 88 -33.19 11.35 3.24
C VAL A 88 -34.26 11.32 4.36
N LYS A 89 -35.29 12.19 4.29
CA LYS A 89 -36.31 12.30 5.36
C LYS A 89 -37.55 11.40 5.19
N ASN A 90 -37.81 10.83 4.01
CA ASN A 90 -39.11 10.18 3.73
C ASN A 90 -39.07 8.69 3.34
N SER A 91 -37.97 7.97 3.61
CA SER A 91 -37.90 6.49 3.52
C SER A 91 -38.54 5.92 2.24
N LEU A 92 -38.04 6.32 1.06
CA LEU A 92 -38.48 5.78 -0.22
C LEU A 92 -38.02 4.31 -0.38
N SER A 93 -38.93 3.43 -0.76
CA SER A 93 -38.77 1.96 -0.74
C SER A 93 -38.32 1.34 -2.07
N SER A 94 -38.19 2.11 -3.16
CA SER A 94 -37.64 1.62 -4.43
C SER A 94 -37.13 2.76 -5.32
N VAL A 95 -36.00 2.54 -6.03
CA VAL A 95 -35.42 3.44 -7.03
C VAL A 95 -34.97 2.57 -8.21
N SER A 96 -35.46 2.86 -9.43
CA SER A 96 -34.94 2.25 -10.66
C SER A 96 -33.89 3.17 -11.28
N LEU A 97 -32.73 2.60 -11.61
CA LEU A 97 -31.61 3.28 -12.27
C LEU A 97 -31.35 2.59 -13.61
N THR A 98 -31.46 3.34 -14.70
CA THR A 98 -31.11 2.88 -16.05
C THR A 98 -29.81 3.54 -16.47
N PHE A 99 -28.82 2.74 -16.88
CA PHE A 99 -27.54 3.22 -17.40
C PHE A 99 -27.54 3.12 -18.92
N VAL A 100 -27.23 4.21 -19.61
CA VAL A 100 -27.08 4.22 -21.08
C VAL A 100 -25.67 4.67 -21.41
N LEU A 101 -24.86 3.77 -21.99
CA LEU A 101 -23.56 4.08 -22.57
C LEU A 101 -23.76 4.43 -24.05
N VAL A 102 -23.39 5.64 -24.45
CA VAL A 102 -23.48 6.10 -25.84
C VAL A 102 -22.07 6.28 -26.40
N ASP A 103 -21.70 5.45 -27.37
CA ASP A 103 -20.49 5.66 -28.18
C ASP A 103 -20.83 6.61 -29.33
N VAL A 104 -20.14 7.75 -29.40
CA VAL A 104 -20.36 8.77 -30.43
C VAL A 104 -19.24 8.78 -31.48
N SER A 105 -18.33 7.81 -31.43
CA SER A 105 -17.20 7.73 -32.37
C SER A 105 -17.58 7.21 -33.76
N GLU A 106 -18.78 6.65 -33.93
CA GLU A 106 -19.33 6.28 -35.24
C GLU A 106 -20.53 7.14 -35.63
N LYS A 107 -20.47 7.75 -36.82
CA LYS A 107 -21.61 8.44 -37.46
C LYS A 107 -22.66 7.43 -37.98
N LYS A 108 -23.10 6.48 -37.15
CA LYS A 108 -24.22 5.59 -37.44
C LYS A 108 -25.09 5.42 -36.20
N PRO A 109 -26.44 5.41 -36.35
CA PRO A 109 -27.34 5.21 -35.23
C PRO A 109 -27.11 3.83 -34.60
N PRO A 110 -27.14 3.71 -33.26
CA PRO A 110 -27.03 2.41 -32.59
C PRO A 110 -28.23 1.53 -32.97
N SER A 111 -27.96 0.28 -33.32
CA SER A 111 -28.98 -0.76 -33.44
C SER A 111 -29.61 -1.05 -32.08
N SER A 112 -30.91 -1.35 -32.07
CA SER A 112 -31.87 -1.39 -30.96
C SER A 112 -31.59 -2.30 -29.76
N ASP A 113 -30.41 -2.93 -29.63
CA ASP A 113 -30.25 -4.11 -28.76
C ASP A 113 -29.45 -3.87 -27.48
N PHE A 114 -29.26 -2.61 -27.07
CA PHE A 114 -28.60 -2.27 -25.78
C PHE A 114 -29.58 -1.64 -24.80
N THR A 115 -30.49 -2.46 -24.27
CA THR A 115 -31.23 -2.16 -23.04
C THR A 115 -31.11 -3.37 -22.11
N ASN A 116 -30.34 -3.24 -21.04
CA ASN A 116 -30.41 -4.18 -19.93
C ASN A 116 -31.25 -3.52 -18.84
N GLU A 117 -32.52 -3.91 -18.74
CA GLU A 117 -33.38 -3.54 -17.63
C GLU A 117 -33.11 -4.46 -16.43
N LEU A 118 -32.96 -3.87 -15.24
CA LEU A 118 -32.91 -4.59 -13.97
C LEU A 118 -34.10 -4.10 -13.12
N GLU A 119 -35.16 -4.90 -13.03
CA GLU A 119 -36.20 -4.74 -12.01
C GLU A 119 -35.79 -5.49 -10.74
N TYR A 120 -36.03 -4.91 -9.57
CA TYR A 120 -35.77 -5.58 -8.29
C TYR A 120 -36.94 -5.37 -7.31
N ASP A 121 -37.44 -6.49 -6.77
CA ASP A 121 -38.41 -6.55 -5.68
C ASP A 121 -37.68 -6.96 -4.39
N CYS A 122 -38.05 -6.38 -3.24
CA CYS A 122 -37.26 -6.44 -2.00
C CYS A 122 -37.88 -7.31 -0.89
N ASN A 123 -38.75 -8.27 -1.21
CA ASN A 123 -39.52 -9.01 -0.20
C ASN A 123 -39.40 -10.55 -0.21
N ASP A 124 -38.39 -11.18 -0.82
CA ASP A 124 -38.20 -12.64 -0.72
C ASP A 124 -36.92 -13.05 0.03
N ASP A 125 -37.11 -13.73 1.17
CA ASP A 125 -36.09 -14.28 2.09
C ASP A 125 -35.57 -15.67 1.64
N GLY A 126 -35.35 -15.88 0.34
CA GLY A 126 -34.93 -17.18 -0.23
C GLY A 126 -33.81 -17.05 -1.25
N ALA A 127 -32.66 -17.67 -0.98
CA ALA A 127 -31.54 -17.72 -1.91
C ALA A 127 -31.83 -18.58 -3.15
N HIS A 128 -31.75 -18.02 -4.36
CA HIS A 128 -31.48 -18.76 -5.59
C HIS A 128 -30.65 -17.91 -6.58
N PHE A 129 -29.46 -18.41 -6.94
CA PHE A 129 -28.68 -17.89 -8.06
C PHE A 129 -29.29 -18.37 -9.37
N ALA A 130 -29.75 -17.44 -10.23
CA ALA A 130 -29.83 -17.71 -11.66
C ALA A 130 -28.49 -17.32 -12.29
N ALA A 131 -27.72 -18.31 -12.73
CA ALA A 131 -26.50 -18.09 -13.48
C ALA A 131 -26.85 -17.42 -14.82
N ILE A 132 -26.42 -16.16 -15.00
CA ILE A 132 -26.47 -15.49 -16.31
C ILE A 132 -25.25 -15.98 -17.10
N ASN A 133 -25.51 -16.73 -18.17
CA ASN A 133 -24.51 -17.09 -19.18
C ASN A 133 -23.96 -15.81 -19.82
N MET A 134 -22.76 -15.40 -19.41
CA MET A 134 -22.02 -14.39 -20.17
C MET A 134 -21.47 -15.04 -21.46
N PRO A 135 -21.58 -14.37 -22.63
CA PRO A 135 -20.87 -14.82 -23.82
C PRO A 135 -19.34 -14.80 -23.56
N PRO A 136 -18.55 -15.62 -24.28
CA PRO A 136 -17.11 -15.75 -24.03
C PRO A 136 -16.41 -14.40 -24.21
N VAL A 137 -15.71 -13.96 -23.15
CA VAL A 137 -14.90 -12.74 -23.13
C VAL A 137 -13.72 -12.91 -24.10
N PRO A 138 -13.45 -11.95 -25.00
CA PRO A 138 -12.22 -11.96 -25.80
C PRO A 138 -11.00 -11.97 -24.87
N LYS A 139 -10.02 -12.85 -25.13
CA LYS A 139 -8.80 -12.96 -24.31
C LYS A 139 -8.13 -11.58 -24.15
N GLY A 140 -8.15 -11.02 -22.94
CA GLY A 140 -7.44 -9.78 -22.62
C GLY A 140 -8.10 -8.81 -21.63
N LEU A 141 -9.37 -8.99 -21.26
CA LEU A 141 -10.04 -8.16 -20.25
C LEU A 141 -10.34 -8.93 -18.95
N CYS A 142 -9.82 -8.43 -17.82
CA CYS A 142 -10.25 -8.84 -16.49
C CYS A 142 -11.41 -7.95 -16.01
N VAL A 143 -12.56 -8.55 -15.68
CA VAL A 143 -13.71 -7.86 -15.07
C VAL A 143 -13.50 -7.83 -13.54
N PRO A 144 -13.68 -6.68 -12.85
CA PRO A 144 -13.53 -6.60 -11.40
C PRO A 144 -14.67 -7.33 -10.66
N ALA A 145 -14.38 -7.80 -9.45
CA ALA A 145 -15.41 -8.29 -8.52
C ALA A 145 -16.35 -7.12 -8.13
N ALA A 146 -17.66 -7.35 -8.20
CA ALA A 146 -18.67 -6.34 -7.93
C ALA A 146 -18.55 -5.77 -6.49
N PRO A 147 -18.77 -4.45 -6.29
CA PRO A 147 -18.77 -3.85 -4.96
C PRO A 147 -19.88 -4.45 -4.09
N THR A 148 -19.61 -4.64 -2.80
CA THR A 148 -20.60 -5.20 -1.86
C THR A 148 -21.72 -4.20 -1.56
N ARG A 149 -22.94 -4.70 -1.33
CA ARG A 149 -24.21 -3.95 -1.14
C ARG A 149 -24.11 -2.73 -0.18
N ARG A 150 -23.20 -2.75 0.80
CA ARG A 150 -23.00 -1.65 1.77
C ARG A 150 -22.28 -0.42 1.18
N GLN A 151 -21.38 -0.60 0.22
CA GLN A 151 -20.56 0.50 -0.33
C GLN A 151 -21.40 1.42 -1.22
N VAL A 152 -22.26 0.84 -2.06
CA VAL A 152 -23.12 1.59 -2.99
C VAL A 152 -24.15 2.44 -2.25
N VAL A 153 -24.76 1.89 -1.20
CA VAL A 153 -25.78 2.58 -0.39
C VAL A 153 -25.20 3.78 0.38
N TRP A 154 -23.96 3.67 0.88
CA TRP A 154 -23.29 4.76 1.62
C TRP A 154 -22.93 5.95 0.72
N SER A 155 -22.43 5.68 -0.50
CA SER A 155 -22.07 6.71 -1.47
C SER A 155 -23.28 7.50 -1.98
N LEU A 156 -24.44 6.83 -2.14
CA LEU A 156 -25.69 7.47 -2.56
C LEU A 156 -26.31 8.36 -1.46
N LEU A 157 -26.22 7.96 -0.18
CA LEU A 157 -26.76 8.74 0.94
C LEU A 157 -25.96 10.00 1.28
N THR A 158 -24.69 10.07 0.87
CA THR A 158 -23.78 11.18 1.19
C THR A 158 -23.52 12.12 0.02
N GLY A 159 -24.09 11.88 -1.16
CA GLY A 159 -23.90 12.70 -2.36
C GLY A 159 -22.48 12.67 -2.94
N LYS A 160 -21.63 11.72 -2.49
CA LYS A 160 -20.29 11.47 -3.03
C LYS A 160 -20.31 10.17 -3.83
N LEU A 161 -20.75 10.26 -5.09
CA LEU A 161 -20.40 9.23 -6.06
C LEU A 161 -18.98 9.55 -6.55
N ASP A 162 -18.00 8.79 -6.05
CA ASP A 162 -16.60 8.93 -6.45
C ASP A 162 -16.40 8.26 -7.82
N LEU A 163 -16.54 9.04 -8.89
CA LEU A 163 -16.51 8.59 -10.28
C LEU A 163 -15.11 8.21 -10.79
N ASP A 164 -14.06 8.38 -9.98
CA ASP A 164 -12.72 7.88 -10.28
C ASP A 164 -12.60 6.35 -10.15
N ALA A 165 -13.59 5.69 -9.53
CA ALA A 165 -13.61 4.24 -9.34
C ALA A 165 -13.74 3.42 -10.63
N ALA A 166 -14.08 4.03 -11.77
CA ALA A 166 -14.28 3.34 -13.05
C ALA A 166 -13.07 3.40 -14.01
N LEU A 167 -12.01 4.16 -13.69
CA LEU A 167 -10.89 4.43 -14.60
C LEU A 167 -9.55 3.91 -14.07
N HIS A 168 -9.33 2.59 -13.95
CA HIS A 168 -7.99 2.01 -13.68
C HIS A 168 -7.16 2.63 -12.52
N TYR A 169 -7.77 3.39 -11.62
CA TYR A 169 -7.09 4.04 -10.51
C TYR A 169 -7.06 3.07 -9.33
N CYS A 170 -5.89 2.91 -8.72
CA CYS A 170 -5.86 2.39 -7.36
C CYS A 170 -6.59 3.44 -6.50
N PRO A 171 -7.65 3.12 -5.73
CA PRO A 171 -8.25 4.11 -4.82
C PRO A 171 -7.27 4.59 -3.72
N TRP A 172 -6.05 4.03 -3.69
CA TRP A 172 -4.96 4.36 -2.78
C TRP A 172 -3.74 4.97 -3.50
N SER A 173 -3.82 5.23 -4.81
CA SER A 173 -2.78 5.96 -5.53
C SER A 173 -3.01 7.45 -5.38
N TRP A 174 -1.98 8.16 -4.95
CA TRP A 174 -2.05 9.61 -4.75
C TRP A 174 -1.98 10.34 -6.10
N PRO A 175 -2.84 11.35 -6.33
CA PRO A 175 -2.74 12.16 -7.53
C PRO A 175 -1.42 12.94 -7.50
N CYS A 176 -0.69 12.91 -8.61
CA CYS A 176 0.54 13.68 -8.73
C CYS A 176 0.21 15.17 -8.83
N THR A 177 0.77 15.95 -7.91
CA THR A 177 0.55 17.40 -7.86
C THR A 177 1.86 18.14 -8.05
N ASP A 178 1.82 19.28 -8.73
CA ASP A 178 2.92 20.27 -8.77
C ASP A 178 3.01 21.08 -7.45
N SER A 179 2.75 20.41 -6.32
CA SER A 179 2.78 21.02 -5.00
C SER A 179 4.18 21.49 -4.64
N ILE A 180 4.25 22.51 -3.79
CA ILE A 180 5.51 22.99 -3.22
C ILE A 180 6.23 21.81 -2.56
N PRO A 181 7.53 21.58 -2.85
CA PRO A 181 8.25 20.47 -2.26
C PRO A 181 8.30 20.58 -0.74
N THR A 182 8.08 19.47 -0.04
CA THR A 182 8.38 19.41 1.40
C THR A 182 9.89 19.53 1.59
N ILE A 183 10.32 20.45 2.45
CA ILE A 183 11.74 20.72 2.72
C ILE A 183 12.16 19.95 3.98
N ILE A 184 13.25 19.19 3.87
CA ILE A 184 13.88 18.47 4.98
C ILE A 184 15.29 19.06 5.17
N ASP A 185 15.45 19.87 6.22
CA ASP A 185 16.67 20.68 6.42
C ASP A 185 17.61 20.21 7.55
N GLU A 186 17.26 19.20 8.35
CA GLU A 186 18.15 18.82 9.47
C GLU A 186 19.35 17.95 9.06
N THR A 187 20.32 17.80 9.98
CA THR A 187 21.58 17.08 9.72
C THR A 187 21.45 15.60 10.01
N PHE A 188 21.68 14.78 8.98
CA PHE A 188 20.93 13.55 8.91
C PHE A 188 21.65 12.38 8.23
N GLY A 189 21.36 11.15 8.67
CA GLY A 189 21.94 9.92 8.14
C GLY A 189 21.31 9.46 6.81
N GLY A 190 21.87 8.41 6.21
CA GLY A 190 21.39 7.87 4.92
C GLY A 190 20.00 7.24 4.95
N GLN A 191 19.45 6.96 6.13
CA GLN A 191 18.13 6.35 6.31
C GLN A 191 17.00 7.32 5.95
N ILE A 192 17.12 8.58 6.33
CA ILE A 192 16.11 9.61 6.03
C ILE A 192 15.93 9.76 4.55
N LEU A 193 17.05 9.75 3.82
CA LEU A 193 17.04 9.84 2.39
C LEU A 193 16.21 8.73 1.75
N ARG A 194 16.29 7.50 2.31
CA ARG A 194 15.51 6.35 1.86
C ARG A 194 14.03 6.55 2.17
N THR A 195 13.70 6.91 3.41
CA THR A 195 12.32 7.12 3.85
C THR A 195 11.66 8.28 3.11
N ALA A 196 12.33 9.41 2.98
CA ALA A 196 11.81 10.61 2.33
C ALA A 196 11.55 10.39 0.84
N VAL A 197 12.50 9.78 0.12
CA VAL A 197 12.37 9.51 -1.31
C VAL A 197 11.31 8.44 -1.58
N ALA A 198 11.23 7.39 -0.74
CA ALA A 198 10.17 6.40 -0.86
C ALA A 198 8.79 7.00 -0.57
N CYS A 199 8.66 7.80 0.48
CA CYS A 199 7.41 8.47 0.86
C CYS A 199 6.96 9.46 -0.23
N ALA A 200 7.88 10.28 -0.75
CA ALA A 200 7.62 11.18 -1.88
C ALA A 200 7.08 10.41 -3.09
N ALA A 201 7.74 9.30 -3.47
CA ALA A 201 7.32 8.48 -4.60
C ALA A 201 5.93 7.85 -4.40
N ILE A 202 5.63 7.35 -3.21
CA ILE A 202 4.32 6.75 -2.88
C ILE A 202 3.20 7.80 -2.88
N THR A 203 3.48 8.97 -2.30
CA THR A 203 2.50 10.06 -2.18
C THR A 203 2.39 10.94 -3.43
N CYS A 204 3.24 10.69 -4.42
CA CYS A 204 3.45 11.55 -5.59
C CYS A 204 3.62 13.05 -5.24
N ARG A 205 4.33 13.34 -4.13
CA ARG A 205 4.63 14.71 -3.67
C ARG A 205 6.12 15.00 -3.82
N PRO A 206 6.51 16.17 -4.37
CA PRO A 206 7.91 16.54 -4.47
C PRO A 206 8.57 16.71 -3.09
N VAL A 207 9.86 16.37 -3.00
CA VAL A 207 10.66 16.55 -1.78
C VAL A 207 11.99 17.21 -2.09
N HIS A 208 12.42 18.08 -1.18
CA HIS A 208 13.72 18.74 -1.20
C HIS A 208 14.46 18.42 0.10
N VAL A 209 15.62 17.78 0.00
CA VAL A 209 16.45 17.40 1.15
C VAL A 209 17.76 18.17 1.11
N ASN A 210 18.05 18.90 2.17
CA ASN A 210 19.32 19.59 2.39
C ASN A 210 20.17 18.87 3.45
N ASN A 211 21.39 19.35 3.65
CA ASN A 211 22.31 18.91 4.72
C ASN A 211 22.55 17.39 4.77
N ILE A 212 22.53 16.74 3.59
CA ILE A 212 22.66 15.30 3.46
C ILE A 212 23.99 14.86 4.08
N ARG A 213 23.91 14.07 5.17
CA ARG A 213 25.07 13.50 5.88
C ARG A 213 26.07 14.54 6.37
N ALA A 214 25.66 15.77 6.63
CA ALA A 214 26.53 16.84 7.11
C ALA A 214 27.34 16.47 8.38
N GLY A 215 26.75 15.68 9.29
CA GLY A 215 27.42 15.19 10.51
C GLY A 215 28.31 13.95 10.34
N ARG A 216 28.60 13.50 9.11
CA ARG A 216 29.45 12.32 8.85
C ARG A 216 30.83 12.73 8.35
N PRO A 217 31.89 11.91 8.54
CA PRO A 217 33.24 12.23 8.05
C PRO A 217 33.31 12.46 6.54
N LYS A 218 32.41 11.84 5.77
CA LYS A 218 32.23 12.07 4.33
C LYS A 218 30.78 12.50 4.07
N PRO A 219 30.48 13.82 4.09
CA PRO A 219 29.15 14.35 3.82
C PRO A 219 28.65 14.04 2.41
N GLY A 220 27.36 14.29 2.21
CA GLY A 220 26.67 14.14 0.94
C GLY A 220 26.33 12.71 0.54
N LEU A 221 25.75 12.58 -0.66
CA LEU A 221 25.35 11.31 -1.26
C LEU A 221 26.55 10.36 -1.41
N SER A 222 26.34 9.08 -1.10
CA SER A 222 27.30 8.01 -1.39
C SER A 222 26.77 7.20 -2.58
N ASN A 223 27.59 6.32 -3.16
CA ASN A 223 27.17 5.45 -4.27
C ASN A 223 25.89 4.67 -3.95
N GLN A 224 25.76 4.19 -2.71
CA GLN A 224 24.58 3.47 -2.28
C GLN A 224 23.33 4.35 -2.24
N HIS A 225 23.44 5.59 -1.76
CA HIS A 225 22.34 6.55 -1.77
C HIS A 225 21.91 6.87 -3.19
N LEU A 226 22.88 7.19 -4.06
CA LEU A 226 22.61 7.50 -5.48
C LEU A 226 21.87 6.37 -6.16
N THR A 227 22.36 5.14 -6.01
CA THR A 227 21.78 3.96 -6.63
C THR A 227 20.32 3.77 -6.20
N GLY A 228 20.02 3.91 -4.90
CA GLY A 228 18.65 3.80 -4.39
C GLY A 228 17.73 4.93 -4.86
N ILE A 229 18.23 6.16 -4.94
CA ILE A 229 17.46 7.32 -5.40
C ILE A 229 17.14 7.23 -6.89
N ILE A 230 18.14 6.89 -7.70
CA ILE A 230 17.97 6.70 -9.15
C ILE A 230 16.95 5.58 -9.40
N LEU A 231 17.07 4.45 -8.71
CA LEU A 231 16.10 3.36 -8.78
C LEU A 231 14.67 3.84 -8.46
N CYS A 232 14.50 4.63 -7.39
CA CYS A 232 13.18 5.17 -7.02
C CYS A 232 12.62 6.12 -8.09
N ALA A 233 13.48 6.97 -8.67
CA ALA A 233 13.09 7.86 -9.76
C ALA A 233 12.71 7.07 -11.02
N GLU A 234 13.42 6.00 -11.37
CA GLU A 234 13.07 5.12 -12.50
C GLU A 234 11.72 4.43 -12.29
N ILE A 235 11.49 3.90 -11.08
CA ILE A 235 10.23 3.25 -10.69
C ILE A 235 9.03 4.21 -10.79
N SER A 236 9.22 5.45 -10.33
CA SER A 236 8.19 6.48 -10.31
C SER A 236 8.13 7.34 -11.58
N GLY A 237 9.05 7.17 -12.53
CA GLY A 237 9.22 8.08 -13.66
C GLY A 237 9.50 9.54 -13.24
N GLY A 238 10.12 9.73 -12.08
CA GLY A 238 10.36 11.03 -11.46
C GLY A 238 11.62 11.75 -11.95
N GLU A 239 11.66 13.06 -11.74
CA GLU A 239 12.78 13.92 -12.08
C GLU A 239 13.68 14.16 -10.85
N LEU A 240 14.99 14.19 -11.08
CA LEU A 240 16.00 14.40 -10.06
C LEU A 240 16.81 15.65 -10.37
N SER A 241 17.09 16.46 -9.36
CA SER A 241 18.08 17.53 -9.43
C SER A 241 19.04 17.43 -8.24
N HIS A 242 20.30 17.84 -8.45
CA HIS A 242 21.37 17.72 -7.45
C HIS A 242 21.70 16.27 -7.03
N CYS A 243 21.28 15.26 -7.81
CA CYS A 243 21.58 13.85 -7.54
C CYS A 243 22.96 13.45 -8.13
N ARG A 244 24.04 13.77 -7.42
CA ARG A 244 25.42 13.38 -7.78
C ARG A 244 26.25 12.99 -6.56
N LEU A 245 27.34 12.25 -6.76
CA LEU A 245 28.19 11.80 -5.66
C LEU A 245 28.70 12.98 -4.85
N GLY A 246 28.60 12.88 -3.52
CA GLY A 246 28.98 13.95 -2.60
C GLY A 246 28.01 15.12 -2.52
N SER A 247 26.88 15.12 -3.26
CA SER A 247 25.89 16.19 -3.15
C SER A 247 25.28 16.26 -1.75
N THR A 248 25.20 17.46 -1.19
CA THR A 248 24.58 17.75 0.10
C THR A 248 23.12 18.19 -0.01
N GLU A 249 22.62 18.31 -1.24
CA GLU A 249 21.25 18.71 -1.61
C GLU A 249 20.68 17.67 -2.59
N LEU A 250 19.37 17.41 -2.50
CA LEU A 250 18.62 16.58 -3.43
C LEU A 250 17.22 17.15 -3.63
N ARG A 251 16.80 17.32 -4.88
CA ARG A 251 15.40 17.57 -5.23
C ARG A 251 14.87 16.38 -6.02
N PHE A 252 13.73 15.87 -5.60
CA PHE A 252 13.06 14.74 -6.23
C PHE A 252 11.60 15.09 -6.49
N LYS A 253 11.21 15.07 -7.76
CA LYS A 253 9.84 15.28 -8.21
C LYS A 253 9.30 13.96 -8.79
N PRO A 254 8.58 13.15 -8.00
CA PRO A 254 8.06 11.87 -8.46
C PRO A 254 6.93 12.04 -9.48
N ARG A 255 6.64 10.97 -10.23
CA ARG A 255 5.39 10.79 -10.98
C ARG A 255 4.72 9.48 -10.54
N SER A 256 3.81 8.94 -11.34
CA SER A 256 3.10 7.71 -11.01
C SER A 256 4.00 6.48 -11.02
N VAL A 257 4.00 5.75 -9.91
CA VAL A 257 4.69 4.46 -9.78
C VAL A 257 4.08 3.42 -10.71
N ARG A 258 4.94 2.66 -11.41
CA ARG A 258 4.52 1.60 -12.33
C ARG A 258 5.15 0.26 -11.96
N CYS A 259 4.41 -0.82 -12.20
CA CYS A 259 5.02 -2.14 -12.20
C CYS A 259 5.96 -2.30 -13.40
N GLY A 260 7.00 -3.12 -13.24
CA GLY A 260 7.97 -3.37 -14.30
C GLY A 260 9.17 -4.19 -13.86
N THR A 261 10.15 -4.29 -14.74
CA THR A 261 11.45 -4.89 -14.44
C THR A 261 12.47 -3.79 -14.24
N TYR A 262 13.11 -3.78 -13.07
CA TYR A 262 14.08 -2.77 -12.68
C TYR A 262 15.39 -3.43 -12.24
N GLU A 263 16.51 -2.76 -12.50
CA GLU A 263 17.82 -3.20 -12.06
C GLU A 263 18.52 -2.05 -11.32
N ALA A 264 19.15 -2.36 -10.19
CA ALA A 264 20.01 -1.40 -9.50
C ALA A 264 21.32 -2.06 -9.08
N ASP A 265 22.43 -1.44 -9.45
CA ASP A 265 23.76 -1.96 -9.19
C ASP A 265 24.59 -0.93 -8.43
N ALA A 266 24.92 -1.25 -7.19
CA ALA A 266 25.73 -0.40 -6.32
C ALA A 266 27.21 -0.30 -6.79
N LYS A 267 27.62 -1.10 -7.80
CA LYS A 267 28.97 -1.22 -8.38
C LYS A 267 30.08 -1.59 -7.39
N THR A 268 29.71 -1.81 -6.13
CA THR A 268 30.56 -2.01 -4.97
C THR A 268 29.80 -2.88 -3.97
N ALA A 269 30.36 -3.13 -2.78
CA ALA A 269 29.65 -3.81 -1.69
C ALA A 269 28.56 -2.97 -0.99
N GLY A 270 27.93 -2.00 -1.67
CA GLY A 270 26.79 -1.25 -1.13
C GLY A 270 25.63 -2.20 -0.81
N SER A 271 25.00 -2.05 0.36
CA SER A 271 24.00 -3.02 0.85
C SER A 271 22.77 -3.09 -0.05
N ILE A 272 22.50 -4.30 -0.54
CA ILE A 272 21.29 -4.66 -1.28
C ILE A 272 20.05 -4.47 -0.40
N SER A 273 20.12 -4.83 0.88
CA SER A 273 19.00 -4.70 1.82
C SER A 273 18.51 -3.25 1.91
N LEU A 274 19.42 -2.28 1.90
CA LEU A 274 19.04 -0.85 1.92
C LEU A 274 18.49 -0.37 0.58
N LEU A 275 18.90 -0.95 -0.56
CA LEU A 275 18.26 -0.66 -1.85
C LEU A 275 16.82 -1.22 -1.86
N LEU A 276 16.64 -2.43 -1.34
CA LEU A 276 15.33 -3.06 -1.19
C LEU A 276 14.42 -2.23 -0.27
N GLN A 277 14.93 -1.70 0.85
CA GLN A 277 14.16 -0.83 1.76
C GLN A 277 13.59 0.42 1.07
N VAL A 278 14.27 0.98 0.06
CA VAL A 278 13.73 2.11 -0.72
C VAL A 278 12.67 1.64 -1.71
N ALA A 279 12.99 0.60 -2.48
CA ALA A 279 12.20 0.23 -3.65
C ALA A 279 10.95 -0.60 -3.31
N LEU A 280 11.03 -1.45 -2.28
CA LEU A 280 9.95 -2.36 -1.89
C LEU A 280 8.64 -1.63 -1.57
N PRO A 281 8.59 -0.65 -0.65
CA PRO A 281 7.35 0.05 -0.35
C PRO A 281 6.82 0.84 -1.55
N VAL A 282 7.71 1.40 -2.37
CA VAL A 282 7.31 2.15 -3.58
C VAL A 282 6.62 1.21 -4.57
N LEU A 283 7.24 0.08 -4.92
CA LEU A 283 6.69 -0.89 -5.87
C LEU A 283 5.36 -1.50 -5.39
N ALA A 284 5.18 -1.71 -4.08
CA ALA A 284 3.93 -2.21 -3.51
C ALA A 284 2.75 -1.27 -3.81
N TYR A 285 2.99 0.05 -3.92
CA TYR A 285 2.00 1.09 -4.22
C TYR A 285 1.91 1.46 -5.71
N ALA A 286 2.39 0.60 -6.61
CA ALA A 286 2.28 0.84 -8.05
C ALA A 286 0.83 1.09 -8.50
N GLY A 287 0.61 2.09 -9.36
CA GLY A 287 -0.72 2.47 -9.85
C GLY A 287 -1.24 1.58 -10.99
N SER A 288 -0.36 0.83 -11.66
CA SER A 288 -0.69 -0.07 -12.78
C SER A 288 0.16 -1.33 -12.77
N GLY A 289 -0.39 -2.43 -13.33
CA GLY A 289 0.23 -3.77 -13.35
C GLY A 289 -0.05 -4.59 -12.09
N SER A 290 0.43 -5.84 -12.08
CA SER A 290 0.21 -6.81 -11.01
C SER A 290 1.44 -7.07 -10.13
N SER A 291 2.64 -7.00 -10.72
CA SER A 291 3.89 -7.31 -10.02
C SER A 291 5.11 -6.70 -10.72
N SER A 292 6.18 -6.49 -9.97
CA SER A 292 7.48 -6.02 -10.45
C SER A 292 8.58 -7.05 -10.17
N ILE A 293 9.58 -7.08 -11.05
CA ILE A 293 10.83 -7.81 -10.83
C ILE A 293 11.94 -6.79 -10.58
N LEU A 294 12.64 -6.95 -9.48
CA LEU A 294 13.74 -6.08 -9.08
C LEU A 294 15.02 -6.90 -8.97
N LEU A 295 16.02 -6.57 -9.77
CA LEU A 295 17.35 -7.18 -9.74
C LEU A 295 18.33 -6.23 -9.03
N LEU A 296 18.74 -6.58 -7.82
CA LEU A 296 19.63 -5.77 -6.99
C LEU A 296 21.03 -6.38 -6.97
N LYS A 297 22.05 -5.55 -7.25
CA LYS A 297 23.46 -5.95 -7.27
C LYS A 297 24.26 -5.12 -6.26
N GLY A 298 25.10 -5.78 -5.46
CA GLY A 298 25.83 -5.13 -4.38
C GLY A 298 26.35 -6.08 -3.30
N GLY A 299 26.37 -5.64 -2.04
CA GLY A 299 26.67 -6.49 -0.89
C GLY A 299 25.40 -7.14 -0.32
N THR A 300 25.38 -8.47 -0.18
CA THR A 300 24.29 -9.17 0.52
C THR A 300 24.43 -9.07 2.03
N ASP A 301 25.67 -8.99 2.52
CA ASP A 301 26.02 -8.91 3.93
C ASP A 301 27.07 -7.80 4.08
N ALA A 302 26.61 -6.60 4.39
CA ALA A 302 27.43 -5.39 4.45
C ALA A 302 27.44 -4.80 5.87
N GLN A 303 28.52 -4.12 6.22
CA GLN A 303 28.60 -3.43 7.52
C GLN A 303 27.56 -2.32 7.61
N PHE A 304 27.04 -2.09 8.82
CA PHE A 304 26.05 -1.03 9.13
C PHE A 304 24.74 -1.16 8.33
N ALA A 305 24.39 -2.36 7.89
CA ALA A 305 23.13 -2.67 7.25
C ALA A 305 22.67 -4.09 7.64
N PRO A 306 21.36 -4.36 7.67
CA PRO A 306 20.86 -5.73 7.83
C PRO A 306 21.35 -6.63 6.68
N PRO A 307 21.71 -7.90 6.96
CA PRO A 307 22.00 -8.86 5.90
C PRO A 307 20.74 -9.14 5.06
N VAL A 308 20.90 -9.62 3.83
CA VAL A 308 19.74 -9.82 2.95
C VAL A 308 18.74 -10.85 3.49
N ASP A 309 19.22 -11.86 4.23
CA ASP A 309 18.37 -12.88 4.84
C ASP A 309 17.53 -12.30 5.99
N TYR A 310 17.99 -11.23 6.63
CA TYR A 310 17.15 -10.50 7.60
C TYR A 310 15.90 -9.94 6.90
N MET A 311 16.06 -9.46 5.65
CA MET A 311 14.93 -8.95 4.89
C MET A 311 13.89 -10.05 4.65
N SER A 312 14.30 -11.27 4.29
CA SER A 312 13.35 -12.38 4.08
C SER A 312 12.77 -12.93 5.38
N GLU A 313 13.59 -13.12 6.41
CA GLU A 313 13.18 -13.83 7.63
C GLU A 313 12.42 -12.94 8.62
N ILE A 314 12.66 -11.62 8.56
CA ILE A 314 12.12 -10.65 9.52
C ILE A 314 11.28 -9.60 8.82
N THR A 315 11.88 -8.79 7.94
CA THR A 315 11.17 -7.66 7.33
C THR A 315 9.95 -8.13 6.53
N LEU A 316 10.13 -9.05 5.60
CA LEU A 316 9.04 -9.58 4.79
C LEU A 316 8.03 -10.37 5.61
N TYR A 317 8.47 -11.11 6.63
CA TYR A 317 7.56 -11.80 7.57
C TYR A 317 6.56 -10.83 8.23
N PHE A 318 7.02 -9.66 8.64
CA PHE A 318 6.14 -8.66 9.24
C PHE A 318 5.31 -7.90 8.20
N LEU A 319 5.89 -7.55 7.06
CA LEU A 319 5.17 -6.84 5.99
C LEU A 319 4.08 -7.71 5.34
N GLU A 320 4.26 -9.03 5.30
CA GLU A 320 3.24 -9.99 4.85
C GLU A 320 1.99 -9.96 5.74
N LYS A 321 2.16 -9.81 7.07
CA LYS A 321 1.01 -9.62 8.00
C LYS A 321 0.22 -8.35 7.71
N MET A 322 0.86 -7.36 7.07
CA MET A 322 0.24 -6.11 6.65
C MET A 322 -0.33 -6.19 5.22
N GLY A 323 -0.21 -7.34 4.54
CA GLY A 323 -0.72 -7.58 3.18
C GLY A 323 0.28 -7.33 2.05
N LEU A 324 1.55 -7.05 2.34
CA LEU A 324 2.58 -6.89 1.31
C LEU A 324 3.16 -8.27 0.94
N ASP A 325 3.10 -8.60 -0.35
CA ASP A 325 3.64 -9.85 -0.88
C ASP A 325 4.91 -9.58 -1.70
N CYS A 326 6.02 -10.19 -1.27
CA CYS A 326 7.28 -10.14 -1.98
C CYS A 326 8.05 -11.45 -1.80
N LYS A 327 8.51 -12.01 -2.92
CA LYS A 327 9.43 -13.14 -2.94
C LYS A 327 10.86 -12.67 -3.15
N LEU A 328 11.76 -13.04 -2.25
CA LEU A 328 13.18 -12.68 -2.31
C LEU A 328 14.05 -13.91 -2.59
N GLU A 329 14.91 -13.83 -3.59
CA GLU A 329 15.82 -14.90 -4.00
C GLU A 329 17.27 -14.40 -4.05
N VAL A 330 18.15 -15.01 -3.25
CA VAL A 330 19.59 -14.75 -3.31
C VAL A 330 20.21 -15.64 -4.39
N ILE A 331 20.42 -15.06 -5.58
CA ILE A 331 21.07 -15.74 -6.70
C ILE A 331 22.55 -15.95 -6.39
N ARG A 332 23.22 -14.89 -5.94
CA ARG A 332 24.64 -14.87 -5.60
C ARG A 332 24.88 -13.98 -4.38
N ARG A 333 25.71 -14.42 -3.45
CA ARG A 333 26.18 -13.62 -2.31
C ARG A 333 27.34 -12.72 -2.73
N GLY A 334 27.46 -11.57 -2.07
CA GLY A 334 28.57 -10.66 -2.30
C GLY A 334 28.97 -9.91 -1.05
N PHE A 335 30.27 -9.82 -0.83
CA PHE A 335 30.84 -9.29 0.40
C PHE A 335 31.82 -8.15 0.12
N TYR A 336 32.08 -7.34 1.13
CA TYR A 336 33.11 -6.30 1.04
C TYR A 336 34.50 -6.90 0.73
N PRO A 337 35.36 -6.22 -0.07
CA PRO A 337 35.13 -4.90 -0.70
C PRO A 337 34.40 -4.93 -2.05
N GLN A 338 34.46 -6.04 -2.79
CA GLN A 338 34.01 -6.06 -4.19
C GLN A 338 32.48 -6.06 -4.33
N GLY A 339 31.76 -6.64 -3.37
CA GLY A 339 30.33 -6.91 -3.51
C GLY A 339 30.11 -8.06 -4.49
N GLY A 340 29.36 -7.83 -5.55
CA GLY A 340 29.03 -8.85 -6.56
C GLY A 340 27.82 -9.72 -6.18
N GLY A 341 27.15 -9.45 -5.08
CA GLY A 341 25.90 -10.09 -4.73
C GLY A 341 24.83 -9.75 -5.76
N VAL A 342 23.92 -10.69 -5.99
CA VAL A 342 22.79 -10.55 -6.91
C VAL A 342 21.57 -11.14 -6.22
N VAL A 343 20.55 -10.31 -6.06
CA VAL A 343 19.29 -10.69 -5.42
C VAL A 343 18.15 -10.29 -6.34
N LYS A 344 17.22 -11.21 -6.53
CA LYS A 344 15.99 -10.98 -7.28
C LYS A 344 14.83 -10.88 -6.29
N ALA A 345 14.12 -9.76 -6.32
CA ALA A 345 12.87 -9.59 -5.61
C ALA A 345 11.71 -9.56 -6.61
N GLN A 346 10.65 -10.32 -6.35
CA GLN A 346 9.38 -10.20 -7.04
C GLN A 346 8.40 -9.55 -6.09
N VAL A 347 8.01 -8.30 -6.37
CA VAL A 347 7.13 -7.51 -5.51
C VAL A 347 5.75 -7.47 -6.14
N HIS A 348 4.72 -7.96 -5.46
CA HIS A 348 3.35 -7.82 -5.91
C HIS A 348 2.79 -6.47 -5.49
N ARG A 349 2.00 -5.88 -6.37
CA ARG A 349 1.23 -4.68 -6.04
C ARG A 349 0.19 -5.03 -4.98
N LEU A 350 -0.06 -4.10 -4.06
CA LEU A 350 -1.15 -4.21 -3.10
C LEU A 350 -2.52 -4.28 -3.80
N SER A 351 -3.31 -5.29 -3.45
CA SER A 351 -4.70 -5.46 -3.90
C SER A 351 -5.70 -4.65 -3.05
N SER A 352 -5.30 -4.29 -1.84
CA SER A 352 -6.08 -3.52 -0.85
C SER A 352 -5.14 -2.55 -0.11
N PRO A 353 -5.64 -1.61 0.70
CA PRO A 353 -4.77 -0.87 1.61
C PRO A 353 -3.92 -1.81 2.44
N LEU A 354 -2.75 -1.30 2.81
CA LEU A 354 -1.91 -1.97 3.79
C LEU A 354 -2.69 -2.10 5.11
N LEU A 355 -2.69 -3.30 5.70
CA LEU A 355 -3.40 -3.58 6.93
C LEU A 355 -2.61 -3.04 8.14
N PRO A 356 -3.29 -2.50 9.16
CA PRO A 356 -2.62 -2.11 10.39
C PRO A 356 -2.08 -3.35 11.10
N ILE A 357 -0.95 -3.18 11.81
CA ILE A 357 -0.34 -4.24 12.62
C ILE A 357 -0.48 -3.91 14.10
N THR A 358 -0.97 -4.86 14.90
CA THR A 358 -1.07 -4.73 16.37
C THR A 358 -0.33 -5.88 17.04
N MET A 359 0.81 -5.59 17.64
CA MET A 359 1.64 -6.57 18.35
C MET A 359 2.17 -5.97 19.65
N LEU A 360 1.47 -6.27 20.75
CA LEU A 360 1.74 -5.70 22.08
C LEU A 360 2.26 -6.72 23.11
N ASP A 361 2.05 -8.00 22.83
CA ASP A 361 2.53 -9.09 23.67
C ASP A 361 3.17 -10.18 22.80
N PRO A 362 4.49 -10.39 22.90
CA PRO A 362 5.16 -11.43 22.13
C PRO A 362 4.81 -12.84 22.64
N GLY A 363 4.25 -13.00 23.84
CA GLY A 363 4.11 -14.32 24.47
C GLY A 363 5.48 -14.88 24.92
N PRO A 364 5.56 -16.13 25.38
CA PRO A 364 6.84 -16.74 25.73
C PRO A 364 7.69 -17.02 24.49
N VAL A 365 9.01 -17.13 24.71
CA VAL A 365 9.94 -17.64 23.69
C VAL A 365 9.54 -19.06 23.33
N ASP A 366 9.41 -19.34 22.04
CA ASP A 366 9.08 -20.65 21.51
C ASP A 366 10.33 -21.46 21.19
N HIS A 367 11.20 -20.91 20.33
CA HIS A 367 12.48 -21.51 19.97
C HIS A 367 13.44 -20.46 19.40
N VAL A 368 14.72 -20.80 19.33
CA VAL A 368 15.75 -20.04 18.61
C VAL A 368 16.12 -20.77 17.33
N SER A 369 16.15 -20.05 16.22
CA SER A 369 16.63 -20.56 14.94
C SER A 369 17.67 -19.64 14.32
N GLY A 370 18.26 -20.07 13.22
CA GLY A 370 19.11 -19.20 12.42
C GLY A 370 20.23 -19.96 11.72
N TYR A 371 21.29 -19.24 11.40
CA TYR A 371 22.46 -19.83 10.79
C TYR A 371 23.74 -19.13 11.24
N ALA A 372 24.85 -19.86 11.12
CA ALA A 372 26.20 -19.33 11.05
C ALA A 372 26.85 -19.87 9.77
N PHE A 373 27.43 -19.01 8.94
CA PHE A 373 28.06 -19.45 7.71
C PHE A 373 29.35 -18.69 7.39
N VAL A 374 30.15 -19.31 6.54
CA VAL A 374 31.38 -18.75 5.99
C VAL A 374 31.39 -18.84 4.46
N ALA A 375 32.18 -17.98 3.82
CA ALA A 375 32.42 -18.05 2.38
C ALA A 375 33.87 -17.75 2.03
N GLY A 376 34.30 -18.17 0.84
CA GLY A 376 35.66 -17.97 0.35
C GLY A 376 36.69 -18.73 1.19
N ARG A 377 37.81 -18.08 1.54
CA ARG A 377 38.93 -18.73 2.22
C ARG A 377 38.75 -18.93 3.73
N VAL A 378 37.61 -18.53 4.29
CA VAL A 378 37.36 -18.59 5.73
C VAL A 378 37.05 -20.04 6.14
N PRO A 379 37.74 -20.64 7.13
CA PRO A 379 37.51 -22.03 7.55
C PRO A 379 36.11 -22.27 8.13
N LEU A 380 35.48 -23.41 7.80
CA LEU A 380 34.15 -23.80 8.30
C LEU A 380 34.11 -23.94 9.83
N LYS A 381 35.25 -24.27 10.46
CA LYS A 381 35.41 -24.31 11.92
C LYS A 381 34.94 -23.00 12.59
N ILE A 382 35.13 -21.85 11.96
CA ILE A 382 34.71 -20.56 12.51
C ILE A 382 33.18 -20.48 12.62
N ALA A 383 32.43 -21.00 11.65
CA ALA A 383 30.97 -21.05 11.72
C ALA A 383 30.47 -22.01 12.83
N HIS A 384 31.15 -23.15 13.02
CA HIS A 384 30.88 -24.04 14.16
C HIS A 384 31.21 -23.41 15.51
N GLU A 385 32.23 -22.55 15.60
CA GLU A 385 32.54 -21.81 16.82
C GLU A 385 31.45 -20.77 17.14
N MET A 386 30.94 -20.07 16.13
CA MET A 386 29.80 -19.16 16.31
C MET A 386 28.52 -19.89 16.74
N GLU A 387 28.23 -21.05 16.14
CA GLU A 387 27.06 -21.84 16.48
C GLU A 387 27.13 -22.37 17.92
N ARG A 388 28.25 -22.99 18.32
CA ARG A 388 28.43 -23.46 19.69
C ARG A 388 28.32 -22.34 20.71
N GLU A 389 28.85 -21.17 20.39
CA GLU A 389 28.74 -20.01 21.27
C GLU A 389 27.30 -19.49 21.35
N CYS A 390 26.55 -19.50 20.25
CA CYS A 390 25.13 -19.16 20.23
C CYS A 390 24.33 -20.10 21.14
N VAL A 391 24.52 -21.43 20.98
CA VAL A 391 23.85 -22.45 21.80
C VAL A 391 24.19 -22.26 23.28
N ARG A 392 25.47 -22.01 23.60
CA ARG A 392 25.93 -21.76 24.97
C ARG A 392 25.31 -20.51 25.59
N CYS A 393 25.23 -19.39 24.85
CA CYS A 393 24.61 -18.16 25.33
C CYS A 393 23.08 -18.28 25.46
N CYS A 394 22.44 -18.98 24.51
CA CYS A 394 21.00 -19.19 24.53
C CYS A 394 20.57 -20.12 25.67
N SER A 395 21.32 -21.18 25.98
CA SER A 395 20.99 -22.07 27.11
C SER A 395 21.03 -21.36 28.46
N GLN A 396 21.87 -20.33 28.59
CA GLN A 396 21.94 -19.45 29.77
C GLN A 396 20.79 -18.43 29.80
N SER A 397 20.45 -17.83 28.65
CA SER A 397 19.46 -16.75 28.57
C SER A 397 18.02 -17.25 28.51
N PHE A 398 17.80 -18.40 27.88
CA PHE A 398 16.49 -19.00 27.61
C PHE A 398 16.50 -20.49 28.01
N PRO A 399 16.46 -20.80 29.32
CA PRO A 399 16.51 -22.19 29.79
C PRO A 399 15.39 -23.04 29.17
N SER A 400 15.73 -24.24 28.70
CA SER A 400 14.81 -25.19 28.04
C SER A 400 14.25 -24.76 26.68
N CYS A 401 14.74 -23.66 26.10
CA CYS A 401 14.39 -23.24 24.76
C CYS A 401 15.13 -24.10 23.70
N PRO A 402 14.41 -24.72 22.74
CA PRO A 402 15.07 -25.40 21.63
C PRO A 402 15.88 -24.42 20.78
N VAL A 403 17.12 -24.78 20.45
CA VAL A 403 18.03 -23.98 19.61
C VAL A 403 18.42 -24.79 18.38
N LYS A 404 18.12 -24.27 17.18
CA LYS A 404 18.45 -24.92 15.90
C LYS A 404 19.18 -23.95 14.97
N ILE A 405 20.51 -24.06 14.95
CA ILE A 405 21.37 -23.23 14.10
C ILE A 405 21.93 -24.07 12.95
N ARG A 406 21.73 -23.62 11.72
CA ARG A 406 22.34 -24.23 10.54
C ARG A 406 23.77 -23.73 10.37
N VAL A 407 24.73 -24.64 10.25
CA VAL A 407 26.12 -24.30 9.93
C VAL A 407 26.43 -24.71 8.50
N PHE A 408 26.97 -23.80 7.68
CA PHE A 408 27.33 -24.12 6.30
C PHE A 408 28.45 -23.24 5.74
N ARG A 409 29.01 -23.68 4.62
CA ARG A 409 29.84 -22.88 3.73
C ARG A 409 29.01 -22.53 2.50
N GLU A 410 29.00 -21.27 2.11
CA GLU A 410 28.38 -20.85 0.86
C GLU A 410 29.17 -21.42 -0.33
N ASP A 411 28.46 -21.87 -1.37
CA ASP A 411 29.08 -22.39 -2.58
C ASP A 411 29.95 -21.31 -3.24
N ASP A 412 31.20 -21.66 -3.59
CA ASP A 412 32.17 -20.75 -4.20
C ASP A 412 31.66 -20.23 -5.56
N ASN A 413 30.82 -20.99 -6.27
CA ASN A 413 30.16 -20.54 -7.50
C ASN A 413 29.02 -19.55 -7.26
N ARG A 414 28.53 -19.46 -6.01
CA ARG A 414 27.39 -18.62 -5.61
C ARG A 414 27.80 -17.50 -4.66
N CYS A 415 29.09 -17.18 -4.54
CA CYS A 415 29.53 -16.05 -3.73
C CYS A 415 30.72 -15.29 -4.33
N THR A 416 31.01 -14.11 -3.78
CA THR A 416 32.22 -13.36 -4.10
C THR A 416 32.75 -12.67 -2.85
N GLY A 417 34.03 -12.91 -2.56
CA GLY A 417 34.69 -12.40 -1.36
C GLY A 417 34.76 -13.44 -0.23
N ASN A 418 35.24 -12.99 0.92
CA ASN A 418 35.39 -13.81 2.13
C ASN A 418 34.45 -13.31 3.20
N VAL A 419 33.79 -14.21 3.92
CA VAL A 419 32.92 -13.80 5.03
C VAL A 419 32.89 -14.84 6.14
N SER A 420 32.60 -14.36 7.35
CA SER A 420 32.12 -15.17 8.46
C SER A 420 30.96 -14.40 9.08
N THR A 421 29.75 -14.94 9.09
CA THR A 421 28.56 -14.21 9.52
C THR A 421 27.53 -15.13 10.17
N PHE A 422 26.60 -14.55 10.89
CA PHE A 422 25.47 -15.25 11.47
C PHE A 422 24.21 -14.38 11.44
N LEU A 423 23.06 -15.05 11.46
CA LEU A 423 21.75 -14.46 11.74
C LEU A 423 21.05 -15.41 12.71
N PHE A 424 20.75 -14.93 13.91
CA PHE A 424 20.00 -15.69 14.92
C PHE A 424 18.68 -15.01 15.18
N ILE A 425 17.64 -15.82 15.36
CA ILE A 425 16.25 -15.38 15.45
C ILE A 425 15.60 -16.06 16.66
N VAL A 426 15.07 -15.26 17.57
CA VAL A 426 14.13 -15.72 18.60
C VAL A 426 12.72 -15.65 18.03
N HIS A 427 12.02 -16.77 18.04
CA HIS A 427 10.60 -16.85 17.72
C HIS A 427 9.79 -16.93 19.00
N THR A 428 8.65 -16.26 19.02
CA THR A 428 7.76 -16.25 20.19
C THR A 428 6.38 -16.82 19.83
N LYS A 429 5.65 -17.31 20.83
CA LYS A 429 4.35 -17.98 20.61
C LYS A 429 3.30 -17.08 19.94
N ASN A 430 3.35 -15.77 20.16
CA ASN A 430 2.41 -14.83 19.54
C ASN A 430 2.94 -14.25 18.22
N GLY A 431 3.93 -14.90 17.61
CA GLY A 431 4.38 -14.59 16.26
C GLY A 431 5.31 -13.39 16.14
N SER A 432 5.96 -12.94 17.22
CA SER A 432 7.07 -11.99 17.11
C SER A 432 8.36 -12.70 16.70
N ARG A 433 9.18 -12.02 15.91
CA ARG A 433 10.54 -12.43 15.57
C ARG A 433 11.50 -11.32 15.94
N LEU A 434 12.53 -11.67 16.70
CA LEU A 434 13.61 -10.77 17.09
C LEU A 434 14.89 -11.35 16.51
N ALA A 435 15.65 -10.57 15.74
CA ALA A 435 16.87 -11.06 15.12
C ALA A 435 18.09 -10.21 15.43
N VAL A 436 19.23 -10.90 15.46
CA VAL A 436 20.55 -10.29 15.56
C VAL A 436 21.47 -10.94 14.54
N SER A 437 22.35 -10.13 13.97
CA SER A 437 23.34 -10.59 13.00
C SER A 437 24.70 -9.97 13.29
N GLY A 438 25.77 -10.68 12.93
CA GLY A 438 27.13 -10.19 13.07
C GLY A 438 27.99 -10.55 11.88
N LEU A 439 28.81 -9.60 11.45
CA LEU A 439 29.75 -9.78 10.34
C LEU A 439 31.18 -9.76 10.89
N GLY A 440 31.91 -10.86 10.67
CA GLY A 440 33.31 -10.94 11.04
C GLY A 440 34.16 -9.93 10.29
N ASN A 441 35.09 -9.31 11.01
CA ASN A 441 36.03 -8.33 10.48
C ASN A 441 37.42 -8.68 11.01
N PRO A 442 38.45 -8.80 10.15
CA PRO A 442 39.83 -9.07 10.61
C PRO A 442 40.37 -8.06 11.62
N ARG A 443 39.85 -6.83 11.63
CA ARG A 443 40.21 -5.77 12.57
C ARG A 443 39.15 -5.56 13.68
N GLY A 444 38.13 -6.41 13.72
CA GLY A 444 37.03 -6.33 14.67
C GLY A 444 37.21 -7.26 15.86
N PRO A 445 36.20 -7.32 16.75
CA PRO A 445 36.15 -8.29 17.83
C PRO A 445 36.21 -9.73 17.30
N HIS A 446 36.65 -10.64 18.16
CA HIS A 446 36.61 -12.07 17.88
C HIS A 446 35.17 -12.54 17.60
N HIS A 447 34.99 -13.52 16.71
CA HIS A 447 33.65 -13.95 16.28
C HIS A 447 32.78 -14.47 17.43
N THR A 448 33.35 -15.15 18.43
CA THR A 448 32.61 -15.55 19.63
C THR A 448 32.14 -14.36 20.45
N LYS A 449 32.95 -13.29 20.55
CA LYS A 449 32.55 -12.05 21.22
C LYS A 449 31.40 -11.36 20.47
N LEU A 450 31.44 -11.34 19.13
CA LEU A 450 30.33 -10.83 18.32
C LEU A 450 29.02 -11.60 18.60
N VAL A 451 29.10 -12.93 18.73
CA VAL A 451 27.94 -13.76 19.08
C VAL A 451 27.44 -13.44 20.50
N GLN A 452 28.34 -13.33 21.48
CA GLN A 452 27.98 -12.98 22.86
C GLN A 452 27.22 -11.64 22.93
N ASP A 453 27.75 -10.61 22.28
CA ASP A 453 27.17 -9.27 22.28
C ASP A 453 25.81 -9.25 21.56
N ALA A 454 25.69 -10.01 20.47
CA ALA A 454 24.44 -10.19 19.75
C ALA A 454 23.37 -10.90 20.58
N ILE A 455 23.70 -12.03 21.22
CA ILE A 455 22.75 -12.76 22.07
C ILE A 455 22.39 -11.93 23.31
N ALA A 456 23.33 -11.21 23.92
CA ALA A 456 23.02 -10.31 25.03
C ALA A 456 21.98 -9.25 24.63
N SER A 457 22.14 -8.65 23.44
CA SER A 457 21.18 -7.68 22.90
C SER A 457 19.80 -8.30 22.67
N LEU A 458 19.76 -9.52 22.13
CA LEU A 458 18.53 -10.28 21.91
C LEU A 458 17.82 -10.61 23.23
N THR A 459 18.57 -11.05 24.25
CA THR A 459 18.08 -11.33 25.60
C THR A 459 17.46 -10.10 26.24
N THR A 460 18.08 -8.91 26.08
CA THR A 460 17.50 -7.65 26.56
C THR A 460 16.15 -7.37 25.91
N LEU A 461 16.01 -7.53 24.58
CA LEU A 461 14.74 -7.31 23.88
C LEU A 461 13.64 -8.29 24.33
N VAL A 462 14.00 -9.56 24.56
CA VAL A 462 13.07 -10.57 25.10
C VAL A 462 12.58 -10.18 26.50
N HIS A 463 13.49 -9.75 27.39
CA HIS A 463 13.12 -9.30 28.74
C HIS A 463 12.21 -8.06 28.72
N LEU A 464 12.43 -7.15 27.77
CA LEU A 464 11.58 -5.97 27.56
C LEU A 464 10.22 -6.31 26.94
N ARG A 465 9.98 -7.58 26.59
CA ARG A 465 8.78 -8.05 25.90
C ARG A 465 8.59 -7.33 24.55
N ALA A 466 9.70 -7.04 23.85
CA ALA A 466 9.65 -6.42 22.53
C ALA A 466 9.01 -7.37 21.50
N CYS A 467 8.22 -6.82 20.59
CA CYS A 467 7.61 -7.54 19.47
C CYS A 467 8.41 -7.41 18.16
N CYS A 468 9.38 -6.50 18.11
CA CYS A 468 10.34 -6.37 17.02
C CYS A 468 11.70 -5.90 17.53
N ASP A 469 12.76 -6.21 16.79
CA ASP A 469 14.12 -5.76 17.12
C ASP A 469 14.43 -4.37 16.57
N ASP A 470 15.59 -3.84 16.96
CA ASP A 470 16.07 -2.49 16.65
C ASP A 470 16.11 -2.14 15.15
N ASN A 471 16.43 -3.10 14.28
CA ASN A 471 16.46 -2.86 12.84
C ASN A 471 15.04 -2.85 12.26
N MET A 472 14.12 -3.64 12.82
CA MET A 472 12.74 -3.67 12.36
C MET A 472 11.96 -2.44 12.85
N GLN A 473 12.27 -1.90 14.04
CA GLN A 473 11.62 -0.71 14.60
C GLN A 473 11.52 0.42 13.58
N ASP A 474 12.64 0.74 12.92
CA ASP A 474 12.67 1.84 11.97
C ASP A 474 12.09 1.49 10.58
N GLN A 475 12.16 0.22 10.20
CA GLN A 475 11.55 -0.30 8.95
C GLN A 475 10.03 -0.33 9.01
N PHE A 476 9.45 -0.41 10.21
CA PHE A 476 8.00 -0.38 10.40
C PHE A 476 7.38 1.00 10.18
N VAL A 477 8.12 2.08 10.41
CA VAL A 477 7.54 3.42 10.54
C VAL A 477 6.73 3.82 9.30
N LEU A 478 7.31 3.70 8.10
CA LEU A 478 6.63 4.06 6.86
C LEU A 478 5.43 3.13 6.56
N PRO A 479 5.57 1.78 6.57
CA PRO A 479 4.43 0.88 6.45
C PRO A 479 3.30 1.15 7.45
N MET A 480 3.61 1.35 8.73
CA MET A 480 2.61 1.63 9.77
C MET A 480 1.86 2.93 9.51
N ALA A 481 2.54 3.96 9.04
CA ALA A 481 1.92 5.25 8.72
C ALA A 481 1.05 5.20 7.45
N LEU A 482 1.36 4.29 6.52
CA LEU A 482 0.58 4.09 5.30
C LEU A 482 -0.57 3.07 5.46
N ALA A 483 -0.66 2.40 6.61
CA ALA A 483 -1.69 1.41 6.88
C ALA A 483 -3.07 2.04 7.09
N SER A 484 -4.12 1.35 6.65
CA SER A 484 -5.50 1.80 6.84
C SER A 484 -5.97 1.45 8.27
N GLY A 485 -5.68 2.35 9.20
CA GLY A 485 -6.08 2.24 10.60
C GLY A 485 -4.93 2.47 11.56
N ARG A 486 -5.15 2.12 12.83
CA ARG A 486 -4.14 2.31 13.88
C ARG A 486 -3.24 1.09 13.99
N SER A 487 -1.96 1.27 13.69
CA SER A 487 -0.93 0.28 14.00
C SER A 487 -0.33 0.53 15.38
N GLU A 488 -0.03 -0.53 16.13
CA GLU A 488 0.60 -0.45 17.45
C GLU A 488 1.61 -1.60 17.62
N ILE A 489 2.87 -1.26 17.93
CA ILE A 489 3.90 -2.26 18.16
C ILE A 489 4.68 -1.97 19.43
N ARG A 490 4.89 -3.00 20.25
CA ARG A 490 5.75 -2.91 21.43
C ARG A 490 7.20 -3.12 21.04
N THR A 491 8.07 -2.19 21.42
CA THR A 491 9.49 -2.20 21.07
C THR A 491 10.38 -2.12 22.32
N GLY A 492 11.69 -2.27 22.15
CA GLY A 492 12.65 -1.72 23.09
C GLY A 492 12.69 -0.19 23.06
N PRO A 493 13.69 0.46 23.71
CA PRO A 493 13.90 1.89 23.57
C PRO A 493 14.07 2.29 22.10
N LEU A 494 13.40 3.38 21.68
CA LEU A 494 13.47 3.84 20.31
C LEU A 494 14.91 4.20 19.92
N THR A 495 15.42 3.55 18.88
CA THR A 495 16.72 3.88 18.29
C THR A 495 16.70 5.28 17.68
N LEU A 496 17.87 5.89 17.51
CA LEU A 496 17.97 7.18 16.80
C LEU A 496 17.42 7.04 15.37
N HIS A 497 17.66 5.90 14.72
CA HIS A 497 17.12 5.57 13.41
C HIS A 497 15.57 5.56 13.38
N THR A 498 14.94 5.01 14.41
CA THR A 498 13.48 4.97 14.51
C THR A 498 12.89 6.35 14.73
N LYS A 499 13.41 7.12 15.70
CA LYS A 499 12.96 8.50 15.98
C LYS A 499 13.06 9.39 14.73
N THR A 500 14.15 9.22 14.01
CA THR A 500 14.42 9.93 12.78
C THR A 500 13.44 9.56 11.67
N ALA A 501 13.13 8.26 11.50
CA ALA A 501 12.14 7.82 10.53
C ALA A 501 10.75 8.37 10.85
N ILE A 502 10.36 8.41 12.14
CA ILE A 502 9.09 8.99 12.60
C ILE A 502 9.01 10.46 12.19
N TYR A 503 10.04 11.25 12.55
CA TYR A 503 10.10 12.67 12.19
C TYR A 503 9.90 12.91 10.69
N VAL A 504 10.62 12.16 9.83
CA VAL A 504 10.52 12.32 8.37
C VAL A 504 9.13 11.99 7.85
N VAL A 505 8.52 10.94 8.39
CA VAL A 505 7.19 10.51 7.97
C VAL A 505 6.13 11.53 8.40
N GLU A 506 6.21 12.08 9.61
CA GLU A 506 5.35 13.19 10.08
C GLU A 506 5.48 14.42 9.16
N GLN A 507 6.70 14.82 8.79
CA GLN A 507 6.90 15.97 7.88
C GLN A 507 6.26 15.76 6.50
N LEU A 508 6.14 14.53 6.02
CA LEU A 508 5.67 14.23 4.66
C LEU A 508 4.19 13.84 4.60
N LEU A 509 3.68 13.18 5.64
CA LEU A 509 2.31 12.65 5.68
C LEU A 509 1.36 13.49 6.55
N GLY A 510 1.87 14.32 7.46
CA GLY A 510 1.09 15.09 8.43
C GLY A 510 0.97 14.34 9.75
#